data_AF-A0A2D6GWV2-F1
#
_entry.id   AF-A0A2D6GWV2-F1
#
_cell.length_a   1.000
_cell.length_b   1.000
_cell.length_c   1.000
_cell.angle_alpha   90.00
_cell.angle_beta   90.00
_cell.angle_gamma   90.00
#
_symmetry.space_group_name_H-M   'P 1'
#
loop_
_entity.id
_entity.type
_entity.pdbx_description
1 polymer ?
#
loop_
_entity_poly.entity_id
_entity_poly.type
_entity_poly.pdbx_seq_one_letter_code
_entity_poly.pdbx_strand_id
1 'polypeptide(L)'
;MSTNYSIHIVRTLLLVGALVFILSANQAYALRHLDEANSRTDSAVTNLKEVSGPKADDEGDRPQPVRALDRIKSFGTGLIKSADERRDDEIKKEEVRNYKKEVRSNLRDTRQEVRTKVRDTRSDVQENRKEVRTDLREKRDEIRTKVDEKAETRANIRDDKQEVRDENRTDRRERADERRAERREKLDDRAKKRVAAYVERLVKRMNAAVDRLRDLMERVDSRIAKFAERGVDVSEAEKLSSVAKDAINRADAAVADAAQSVRDALAGDDPQSQRDTINSKFRAAKEAIKEARAAIVDVVRALKASVDNGNEGNSATDSATDSD
;
A
#
# COMPACT_ATOMS: atom_id res chain seq x y z
N MET A 1 -8.44 -32.77 40.14
CA MET A 1 -7.41 -31.70 40.17
C MET A 1 -6.51 -31.64 38.93
N SER A 2 -6.52 -32.62 38.01
CA SER A 2 -5.60 -32.62 36.85
C SER A 2 -6.05 -31.75 35.64
N THR A 3 -7.34 -31.45 35.51
CA THR A 3 -7.90 -30.72 34.35
C THR A 3 -7.57 -29.23 34.33
N ASN A 4 -7.45 -28.58 35.49
CA ASN A 4 -7.15 -27.15 35.56
C ASN A 4 -5.70 -26.83 35.14
N TYR A 5 -4.76 -27.76 35.33
CA TYR A 5 -3.36 -27.56 34.94
C TYR A 5 -3.18 -27.53 33.42
N SER A 6 -3.95 -28.34 32.68
CA SER A 6 -3.86 -28.41 31.22
C SER A 6 -4.34 -27.11 30.55
N ILE A 7 -5.40 -26.49 31.08
CA ILE A 7 -5.93 -25.22 30.58
C ILE A 7 -4.93 -24.08 30.79
N HIS A 8 -4.23 -24.04 31.93
CA HIS A 8 -3.22 -23.02 32.20
C HIS A 8 -2.02 -23.12 31.25
N ILE A 9 -1.56 -24.34 30.92
CA ILE A 9 -0.44 -24.57 29.99
C ILE A 9 -0.78 -24.13 28.56
N VAL A 10 -1.99 -24.43 28.10
CA VAL A 10 -2.42 -24.00 26.75
C VAL A 10 -2.51 -22.47 26.68
N ARG A 11 -3.01 -21.81 27.74
CA ARG A 11 -3.16 -20.36 27.79
C ARG A 11 -1.82 -19.62 27.83
N THR A 12 -0.83 -20.16 28.55
CA THR A 12 0.52 -19.59 28.58
C THR A 12 1.24 -19.77 27.25
N LEU A 13 1.11 -20.92 26.58
CA LEU A 13 1.68 -21.13 25.24
C LEU A 13 1.09 -20.17 24.20
N LEU A 14 -0.21 -19.89 24.28
CA LEU A 14 -0.89 -18.94 23.37
C LEU A 14 -0.40 -17.50 23.58
N LEU A 15 -0.22 -17.08 24.84
CA LEU A 15 0.33 -15.75 25.17
C LEU A 15 1.79 -15.59 24.73
N VAL A 16 2.62 -16.62 24.90
CA VAL A 16 4.02 -16.60 24.44
C VAL A 16 4.09 -16.53 22.91
N GLY A 17 3.23 -17.28 22.21
CA GLY A 17 3.15 -17.21 20.74
C GLY A 17 2.74 -15.83 20.23
N ALA A 18 1.77 -15.18 20.88
CA ALA A 18 1.36 -13.82 20.53
C ALA A 18 2.48 -12.79 20.75
N LEU A 19 3.23 -12.91 21.85
CA LEU A 19 4.39 -12.04 22.12
C LEU A 19 5.50 -12.19 21.08
N VAL A 20 5.83 -13.43 20.69
CA VAL A 20 6.85 -13.69 19.65
C VAL A 20 6.42 -13.12 18.30
N PHE A 21 5.14 -13.21 17.95
CA PHE A 21 4.61 -12.65 16.72
C PHE A 21 4.65 -11.10 16.70
N ILE A 22 4.32 -10.45 17.82
CA ILE A 22 4.43 -8.98 17.94
C ILE A 22 5.88 -8.54 17.82
N LEU A 23 6.82 -9.28 18.43
CA LEU A 23 8.24 -8.95 18.38
C LEU A 23 8.82 -9.09 16.95
N SER A 24 8.43 -10.14 16.21
CA SER A 24 8.87 -10.33 14.83
C SER A 24 8.27 -9.30 13.87
N ALA A 25 7.02 -8.91 14.06
CA ALA A 25 6.39 -7.83 13.30
C ALA A 25 7.08 -6.48 13.55
N ASN A 26 7.48 -6.20 14.79
CA ASN A 26 8.22 -4.99 15.14
C ASN A 26 9.64 -4.97 14.55
N GLN A 27 10.34 -6.11 14.56
CA GLN A 27 11.65 -6.24 13.89
C GLN A 27 11.55 -6.04 12.37
N ALA A 28 10.52 -6.61 11.72
CA ALA A 28 10.29 -6.41 10.29
C ALA A 28 9.96 -4.94 9.94
N TYR A 29 9.22 -4.25 10.82
CA TYR A 29 8.93 -2.82 10.66
C TYR A 29 10.19 -1.95 10.79
N ALA A 30 11.05 -2.25 11.77
CA ALA A 30 12.32 -1.53 11.96
C ALA A 30 13.28 -1.72 10.78
N LEU A 31 13.39 -2.94 10.22
CA LEU A 31 14.25 -3.20 9.06
C LEU A 31 13.79 -2.45 7.81
N ARG A 32 12.47 -2.32 7.60
CA ARG A 32 11.92 -1.63 6.43
C ARG A 32 12.16 -0.12 6.45
N HIS A 33 12.17 0.49 7.64
CA HIS A 33 12.45 1.91 7.78
C HIS A 33 13.95 2.26 7.72
N LEU A 34 14.83 1.31 8.04
CA LEU A 34 16.28 1.48 7.85
C LEU A 34 16.68 1.51 6.35
N ASP A 35 16.05 0.68 5.51
CA ASP A 35 16.28 0.70 4.05
C ASP A 35 15.78 2.00 3.40
N GLU A 36 14.64 2.54 3.86
CA GLU A 36 14.15 3.84 3.39
C GLU A 36 15.04 5.01 3.81
N ALA A 37 15.70 4.93 4.97
CA ALA A 37 16.65 5.95 5.41
C ALA A 37 17.95 5.95 4.58
N ASN A 38 18.48 4.77 4.25
CA ASN A 38 19.70 4.64 3.44
C ASN A 38 19.49 5.03 1.96
N SER A 39 18.30 4.81 1.39
CA SER A 39 18.02 5.25 0.01
C SER A 39 17.96 6.78 -0.15
N ARG A 40 17.65 7.51 0.92
CA ARG A 40 17.58 8.99 0.88
C ARG A 40 18.96 9.64 0.91
N THR A 41 19.95 9.03 1.57
CA THR A 41 21.32 9.57 1.64
C THR A 41 22.05 9.46 0.31
N ASP A 42 21.81 8.42 -0.50
CA ASP A 42 22.45 8.27 -1.81
C ASP A 42 21.90 9.24 -2.87
N SER A 43 20.64 9.68 -2.74
CA SER A 43 20.03 10.68 -3.63
C SER A 43 20.50 12.12 -3.36
N ALA A 44 21.05 12.40 -2.17
CA ALA A 44 21.55 13.72 -1.80
C ALA A 44 22.99 13.98 -2.28
N VAL A 45 23.78 12.92 -2.51
CA VAL A 45 25.19 13.03 -2.90
C VAL A 45 25.38 13.25 -4.41
N THR A 46 24.37 12.96 -5.24
CA THR A 46 24.45 13.11 -6.70
C THR A 46 24.06 14.49 -7.24
N ASN A 47 23.50 15.39 -6.43
CA ASN A 47 23.04 16.72 -6.87
C ASN A 47 24.00 17.90 -6.53
N LEU A 48 25.23 17.62 -6.09
CA LEU A 48 26.19 18.66 -5.67
C LEU A 48 27.41 18.82 -6.58
N LYS A 49 27.42 18.21 -7.77
CA LYS A 49 28.62 18.19 -8.64
C LYS A 49 28.51 18.89 -10.00
N GLU A 50 27.43 19.60 -10.28
CA GLU A 50 27.34 20.42 -11.49
C GLU A 50 26.75 21.79 -11.14
N VAL A 51 27.58 22.83 -11.29
CA VAL A 51 27.27 24.22 -11.65
C VAL A 51 28.33 25.12 -11.00
N SER A 52 29.27 25.60 -11.83
CA SER A 52 29.87 26.94 -11.77
C SER A 52 31.32 26.96 -12.30
N GLY A 53 31.44 26.91 -13.62
CA GLY A 53 32.37 27.77 -14.37
C GLY A 53 31.56 28.37 -15.52
N PRO A 54 31.80 29.62 -15.98
CA PRO A 54 33.09 29.96 -16.58
C PRO A 54 33.62 31.40 -16.35
N LYS A 55 34.92 31.53 -16.60
CA LYS A 55 35.70 32.65 -17.18
C LYS A 55 35.06 34.04 -17.25
N ALA A 56 35.74 35.01 -16.63
CA ALA A 56 35.81 36.38 -17.12
C ALA A 56 37.25 36.65 -17.55
N ASP A 57 37.49 36.44 -18.84
CA ASP A 57 38.60 37.03 -19.57
C ASP A 57 38.18 38.46 -19.97
N ASP A 58 39.14 39.37 -20.03
CA ASP A 58 39.20 40.48 -21.00
C ASP A 58 38.33 41.76 -20.78
N GLU A 59 38.99 42.83 -20.32
CA GLU A 59 38.78 44.24 -20.72
C GLU A 59 39.82 45.08 -19.93
N GLY A 60 40.81 45.72 -20.53
CA GLY A 60 40.74 46.49 -21.77
C GLY A 60 40.93 47.97 -21.41
N ASP A 61 42.07 48.53 -21.81
CA ASP A 61 42.33 49.96 -22.01
C ASP A 61 42.07 50.96 -20.88
N ARG A 62 43.15 51.30 -20.15
CA ARG A 62 43.33 52.68 -19.66
C ARG A 62 44.39 53.37 -20.52
N PRO A 63 44.05 54.51 -21.17
CA PRO A 63 44.92 55.16 -22.15
C PRO A 63 46.17 55.77 -21.52
N GLN A 64 47.29 55.52 -22.18
CA GLN A 64 48.59 56.17 -22.02
C GLN A 64 48.46 57.71 -22.13
N PRO A 65 49.19 58.50 -21.33
CA PRO A 65 49.40 59.91 -21.66
C PRO A 65 50.33 60.01 -22.87
N VAL A 66 49.74 60.18 -24.05
CA VAL A 66 50.46 60.50 -25.28
C VAL A 66 51.27 61.79 -25.12
N ARG A 67 52.58 61.64 -25.31
CA ARG A 67 53.54 62.71 -25.55
C ARG A 67 53.19 63.45 -26.85
N ALA A 68 53.25 64.77 -26.81
CA ALA A 68 53.62 65.61 -27.95
C ALA A 68 54.48 66.74 -27.35
N LEU A 69 55.82 66.68 -27.42
CA LEU A 69 56.61 66.97 -28.62
C LEU A 69 55.99 68.11 -29.43
N ASP A 70 56.46 69.33 -29.19
CA ASP A 70 57.24 70.02 -30.21
C ASP A 70 57.55 71.44 -29.73
N ARG A 71 58.83 71.68 -29.47
CA ARG A 71 59.40 73.02 -29.57
C ARG A 71 60.74 72.90 -30.30
N ILE A 72 60.64 72.41 -31.53
CA ILE A 72 61.72 72.37 -32.51
C ILE A 72 61.54 73.56 -33.44
N LYS A 73 62.67 74.26 -33.66
CA LYS A 73 62.96 75.20 -34.74
C LYS A 73 62.14 76.49 -34.77
N SER A 74 62.83 77.62 -34.76
CA SER A 74 63.32 78.20 -36.02
C SER A 74 63.79 79.64 -35.81
N PHE A 75 64.95 79.96 -36.43
CA PHE A 75 65.23 81.18 -37.19
C PHE A 75 64.89 82.52 -36.52
N GLY A 76 65.86 83.39 -36.25
CA GLY A 76 66.76 83.93 -37.26
C GLY A 76 66.31 85.35 -37.61
N THR A 77 67.28 86.28 -37.61
CA THR A 77 67.32 87.50 -38.44
C THR A 77 66.12 88.46 -38.42
N GLY A 78 66.34 89.68 -37.93
CA GLY A 78 65.44 90.81 -38.16
C GLY A 78 66.12 92.11 -37.78
N LEU A 79 67.00 92.62 -38.64
CA LEU A 79 66.71 93.72 -39.57
C LEU A 79 66.14 94.96 -38.85
N ILE A 80 66.98 95.99 -38.83
CA ILE A 80 66.67 97.37 -38.50
C ILE A 80 65.56 97.83 -39.44
N LYS A 81 64.31 97.82 -38.96
CA LYS A 81 63.17 98.46 -39.63
C LYS A 81 63.13 99.94 -39.27
N SER A 82 62.99 100.75 -40.32
CA SER A 82 62.87 102.21 -40.32
C SER A 82 61.65 102.70 -39.51
N ALA A 83 61.70 103.94 -39.05
CA ALA A 83 60.80 104.51 -38.05
C ALA A 83 59.31 104.54 -38.46
N ASP A 84 58.98 104.47 -39.76
CA ASP A 84 57.59 104.50 -40.23
C ASP A 84 56.86 103.14 -40.10
N GLU A 85 57.55 101.99 -40.18
CA GLU A 85 56.93 100.68 -39.96
C GLU A 85 56.56 100.43 -38.47
N ARG A 86 57.22 101.15 -37.54
CA ARG A 86 56.94 101.01 -36.09
C ARG A 86 55.59 101.59 -35.69
N ARG A 87 55.11 102.62 -36.39
CA ARG A 87 53.79 103.24 -36.14
C ARG A 87 52.64 102.35 -36.60
N ASP A 88 52.76 101.72 -37.77
CA ASP A 88 51.74 100.80 -38.29
C ASP A 88 51.66 99.50 -37.47
N ASP A 89 52.79 98.99 -36.98
CA ASP A 89 52.80 97.85 -36.06
C ASP A 89 52.22 98.18 -34.69
N GLU A 90 52.32 99.44 -34.22
CA GLU A 90 51.73 99.89 -32.97
C GLU A 90 50.20 100.01 -33.07
N ILE A 91 49.70 100.58 -34.17
CA ILE A 91 48.27 100.66 -34.48
C ILE A 91 47.68 99.25 -34.62
N LYS A 92 48.33 98.36 -35.38
CA LYS A 92 47.90 96.94 -35.49
C LYS A 92 47.97 96.21 -34.15
N LYS A 93 48.98 96.49 -33.31
CA LYS A 93 49.06 95.90 -31.96
C LYS A 93 47.91 96.38 -31.08
N GLU A 94 47.47 97.63 -31.20
CA GLU A 94 46.38 98.20 -30.41
C GLU A 94 45.00 97.67 -30.86
N GLU A 95 44.76 97.58 -32.18
CA GLU A 95 43.59 96.92 -32.75
C GLU A 95 43.52 95.44 -32.32
N VAL A 96 44.63 94.71 -32.41
CA VAL A 96 44.72 93.33 -31.92
C VAL A 96 44.51 93.26 -30.40
N ARG A 97 44.89 94.28 -29.64
CA ARG A 97 44.67 94.36 -28.19
C ARG A 97 43.19 94.56 -27.87
N ASN A 98 42.52 95.44 -28.61
CA ASN A 98 41.10 95.72 -28.43
C ASN A 98 40.25 94.53 -28.89
N TYR A 99 40.55 93.95 -30.05
CA TYR A 99 39.92 92.71 -30.51
C TYR A 99 40.14 91.55 -29.52
N LYS A 100 41.36 91.39 -28.97
CA LYS A 100 41.62 90.39 -27.92
C LYS A 100 40.85 90.68 -26.63
N LYS A 101 40.65 91.94 -26.25
CA LYS A 101 39.82 92.31 -25.08
C LYS A 101 38.36 91.96 -25.33
N GLU A 102 37.84 92.27 -26.52
CA GLU A 102 36.46 91.96 -26.92
C GLU A 102 36.22 90.45 -26.99
N VAL A 103 37.11 89.69 -27.63
CA VAL A 103 37.06 88.22 -27.64
C VAL A 103 37.14 87.64 -26.24
N ARG A 104 37.97 88.20 -25.35
CA ARG A 104 38.02 87.78 -23.93
C ARG A 104 36.75 88.11 -23.17
N SER A 105 36.12 89.26 -23.46
CA SER A 105 34.84 89.64 -22.88
C SER A 105 33.75 88.69 -23.34
N ASN A 106 33.59 88.51 -24.65
CA ASN A 106 32.62 87.59 -25.24
C ASN A 106 32.83 86.16 -24.72
N LEU A 107 34.08 85.68 -24.66
CA LEU A 107 34.38 84.35 -24.11
C LEU A 107 34.04 84.25 -22.61
N ARG A 108 34.23 85.32 -21.84
CA ARG A 108 33.83 85.37 -20.42
C ARG A 108 32.31 85.30 -20.30
N ASP A 109 31.59 86.03 -21.13
CA ASP A 109 30.13 86.09 -21.13
C ASP A 109 29.54 84.75 -21.57
N THR A 110 30.03 84.15 -22.67
CA THR A 110 29.63 82.80 -23.10
C THR A 110 29.96 81.76 -22.03
N ARG A 111 31.10 81.89 -21.34
CA ARG A 111 31.47 80.97 -20.25
C ARG A 111 30.57 81.15 -19.03
N GLN A 112 30.13 82.37 -18.73
CA GLN A 112 29.15 82.62 -17.66
C GLN A 112 27.77 82.07 -18.04
N GLU A 113 27.35 82.22 -19.29
CA GLU A 113 26.10 81.66 -19.81
C GLU A 113 26.10 80.12 -19.83
N VAL A 114 27.18 79.49 -20.29
CA VAL A 114 27.33 78.03 -20.24
C VAL A 114 27.37 77.55 -18.79
N ARG A 115 28.04 78.27 -17.89
CA ARG A 115 28.10 77.90 -16.47
C ARG A 115 26.74 77.97 -15.79
N THR A 116 25.92 78.96 -16.13
CA THR A 116 24.55 79.08 -15.60
C THR A 116 23.68 77.97 -16.17
N LYS A 117 23.66 77.75 -17.50
CA LYS A 117 22.94 76.63 -18.13
C LYS A 117 23.33 75.25 -17.57
N VAL A 118 24.62 74.99 -17.35
CA VAL A 118 25.11 73.74 -16.74
C VAL A 118 24.68 73.62 -15.27
N ARG A 119 24.59 74.74 -14.54
CA ARG A 119 24.11 74.74 -13.16
C ARG A 119 22.62 74.43 -13.09
N ASP A 120 21.84 75.06 -13.95
CA ASP A 120 20.38 74.93 -13.99
C ASP A 120 20.00 73.51 -14.42
N THR A 121 20.57 73.01 -15.52
CA THR A 121 20.39 71.60 -15.95
C THR A 121 20.83 70.60 -14.88
N ARG A 122 21.88 70.88 -14.11
CA ARG A 122 22.28 70.02 -13.00
C ARG A 122 21.27 70.06 -11.85
N SER A 123 20.67 71.22 -11.59
CA SER A 123 19.60 71.39 -10.61
C SER A 123 18.36 70.58 -11.03
N ASP A 124 17.93 70.72 -12.28
CA ASP A 124 16.77 70.01 -12.84
C ASP A 124 16.99 68.50 -12.84
N VAL A 125 18.18 68.04 -13.24
CA VAL A 125 18.53 66.62 -13.19
C VAL A 125 18.56 66.12 -11.73
N GLN A 126 18.99 66.94 -10.78
CA GLN A 126 19.00 66.56 -9.36
C GLN A 126 17.57 66.48 -8.80
N GLU A 127 16.68 67.37 -9.20
CA GLU A 127 15.27 67.38 -8.81
C GLU A 127 14.53 66.18 -9.42
N ASN A 128 14.64 65.96 -10.73
CA ASN A 128 14.08 64.80 -11.41
C ASN A 128 14.60 63.48 -10.82
N ARG A 129 15.88 63.42 -10.43
CA ARG A 129 16.43 62.23 -9.74
C ARG A 129 15.81 62.00 -8.37
N LYS A 130 15.47 63.05 -7.63
CA LYS A 130 14.80 62.91 -6.33
C LYS A 130 13.38 62.41 -6.52
N GLU A 131 12.63 62.97 -7.47
CA GLU A 131 11.27 62.57 -7.80
C GLU A 131 11.20 61.11 -8.29
N VAL A 132 12.05 60.74 -9.25
CA VAL A 132 12.13 59.34 -9.71
C VAL A 132 12.50 58.39 -8.56
N ARG A 133 13.34 58.83 -7.62
CA ARG A 133 13.72 58.01 -6.46
C ARG A 133 12.57 57.85 -5.46
N THR A 134 11.75 58.88 -5.23
CA THR A 134 10.56 58.79 -4.38
C THR A 134 9.52 57.88 -5.00
N ASP A 135 9.23 58.04 -6.30
CA ASP A 135 8.27 57.20 -7.02
C ASP A 135 8.69 55.73 -7.05
N LEU A 136 9.96 55.46 -7.29
CA LEU A 136 10.49 54.08 -7.26
C LEU A 136 10.40 53.47 -5.86
N ARG A 137 10.57 54.29 -4.81
CA ARG A 137 10.43 53.82 -3.43
C ARG A 137 8.98 53.49 -3.11
N GLU A 138 8.05 54.37 -3.44
CA GLU A 138 6.62 54.15 -3.25
C GLU A 138 6.12 52.93 -4.02
N LYS A 139 6.49 52.80 -5.30
CA LYS A 139 6.18 51.60 -6.10
C LYS A 139 6.80 50.33 -5.52
N ARG A 140 8.01 50.40 -4.97
CA ARG A 140 8.64 49.23 -4.32
C ARG A 140 7.88 48.83 -3.05
N ASP A 141 7.46 49.79 -2.24
CA ASP A 141 6.71 49.52 -1.00
C ASP A 141 5.29 48.99 -1.32
N GLU A 142 4.64 49.51 -2.36
CA GLU A 142 3.37 48.99 -2.87
C GLU A 142 3.50 47.56 -3.43
N ILE A 143 4.57 47.27 -4.18
CA ILE A 143 4.84 45.91 -4.67
C ILE A 143 5.09 44.97 -3.49
N ARG A 144 5.84 45.42 -2.47
CA ARG A 144 6.16 44.61 -1.29
C ARG A 144 4.90 44.23 -0.52
N THR A 145 4.03 45.20 -0.24
CA THR A 145 2.75 44.96 0.46
C THR A 145 1.86 43.99 -0.32
N LYS A 146 1.71 44.16 -1.65
CA LYS A 146 0.96 43.21 -2.49
C LYS A 146 1.56 41.81 -2.53
N VAL A 147 2.89 41.70 -2.47
CA VAL A 147 3.58 40.40 -2.41
C VAL A 147 3.33 39.72 -1.08
N ASP A 148 3.37 40.45 0.03
CA ASP A 148 3.13 39.95 1.38
C ASP A 148 1.66 39.48 1.54
N GLU A 149 0.67 40.28 1.13
CA GLU A 149 -0.76 39.89 1.12
C GLU A 149 -1.01 38.64 0.26
N LYS A 150 -0.36 38.56 -0.91
CA LYS A 150 -0.44 37.39 -1.78
C LYS A 150 0.24 36.17 -1.17
N ALA A 151 1.28 36.35 -0.36
CA ALA A 151 1.93 35.27 0.35
C ALA A 151 1.03 34.71 1.46
N GLU A 152 0.38 35.57 2.24
CA GLU A 152 -0.56 35.18 3.31
C GLU A 152 -1.79 34.46 2.75
N THR A 153 -2.43 35.01 1.72
CA THR A 153 -3.57 34.34 1.07
C THR A 153 -3.20 32.97 0.49
N ARG A 154 -1.99 32.83 -0.06
CA ARG A 154 -1.47 31.54 -0.53
C ARG A 154 -1.18 30.57 0.61
N ALA A 155 -0.77 31.05 1.79
CA ALA A 155 -0.56 30.22 2.96
C ALA A 155 -1.91 29.66 3.46
N ASN A 156 -2.91 30.52 3.66
CA ASN A 156 -4.24 30.10 4.11
C ASN A 156 -4.88 29.08 3.14
N ILE A 157 -4.81 29.33 1.82
CA ILE A 157 -5.32 28.37 0.82
C ILE A 157 -4.59 27.02 0.88
N ARG A 158 -3.29 27.00 1.20
CA ARG A 158 -2.55 25.75 1.36
C ARG A 158 -3.00 25.00 2.61
N ASP A 159 -3.21 25.71 3.71
CA ASP A 159 -3.63 25.13 4.99
C ASP A 159 -5.05 24.56 4.88
N ASP A 160 -6.01 25.33 4.35
CA ASP A 160 -7.38 24.86 4.08
C ASP A 160 -7.38 23.62 3.17
N LYS A 161 -6.56 23.64 2.13
CA LYS A 161 -6.44 22.51 1.20
C LYS A 161 -5.81 21.29 1.87
N GLN A 162 -4.93 21.50 2.85
CA GLN A 162 -4.32 20.42 3.61
C GLN A 162 -5.32 19.81 4.58
N GLU A 163 -6.10 20.63 5.30
CA GLU A 163 -7.17 20.19 6.19
C GLU A 163 -8.24 19.38 5.44
N VAL A 164 -8.76 19.92 4.34
CA VAL A 164 -9.75 19.21 3.49
C VAL A 164 -9.17 17.89 2.95
N ARG A 165 -7.86 17.84 2.65
CA ARG A 165 -7.22 16.58 2.20
C ARG A 165 -7.14 15.56 3.31
N ASP A 166 -6.84 15.98 4.53
CA ASP A 166 -6.70 15.09 5.66
C ASP A 166 -8.06 14.59 6.17
N GLU A 167 -9.09 15.43 6.20
CA GLU A 167 -10.49 15.01 6.43
C GLU A 167 -10.97 14.01 5.37
N ASN A 168 -10.73 14.29 4.08
CA ASN A 168 -11.09 13.35 3.02
C ASN A 168 -10.33 12.02 3.14
N ARG A 169 -9.12 12.01 3.71
CA ARG A 169 -8.35 10.79 3.95
C ARG A 169 -8.93 10.01 5.12
N THR A 170 -9.31 10.66 6.22
CA THR A 170 -9.94 10.00 7.38
C THR A 170 -11.29 9.41 6.99
N ASP A 171 -12.17 10.18 6.35
CA ASP A 171 -13.48 9.71 5.86
C ASP A 171 -13.36 8.50 4.93
N ARG A 172 -12.39 8.53 4.02
CA ARG A 172 -12.16 7.41 3.10
C ARG A 172 -11.67 6.15 3.82
N ARG A 173 -10.85 6.30 4.86
CA ARG A 173 -10.36 5.19 5.69
C ARG A 173 -11.51 4.58 6.50
N GLU A 174 -12.28 5.41 7.19
CA GLU A 174 -13.43 4.97 7.98
C GLU A 174 -14.46 4.22 7.13
N ARG A 175 -14.89 4.81 6.00
CA ARG A 175 -15.79 4.12 5.05
C ARG A 175 -15.19 2.84 4.48
N ALA A 176 -13.87 2.77 4.32
CA ALA A 176 -13.22 1.54 3.85
C ALA A 176 -13.24 0.46 4.93
N ASP A 177 -13.03 0.81 6.19
CA ASP A 177 -13.05 -0.11 7.31
C ASP A 177 -14.46 -0.59 7.65
N GLU A 178 -15.47 0.29 7.59
CA GLU A 178 -16.89 -0.09 7.67
C GLU A 178 -17.27 -1.10 6.58
N ARG A 179 -16.95 -0.80 5.31
CA ARG A 179 -17.21 -1.73 4.20
C ARG A 179 -16.46 -3.04 4.36
N ARG A 180 -15.26 -3.04 4.94
CA ARG A 180 -14.50 -4.26 5.22
C ARG A 180 -15.18 -5.08 6.32
N ALA A 181 -15.64 -4.45 7.39
CA ALA A 181 -16.36 -5.09 8.48
C ALA A 181 -17.67 -5.73 7.99
N GLU A 182 -18.51 -4.96 7.27
CA GLU A 182 -19.76 -5.45 6.71
C GLU A 182 -19.54 -6.60 5.71
N ARG A 183 -18.49 -6.51 4.87
CA ARG A 183 -18.13 -7.60 3.96
C ARG A 183 -17.67 -8.84 4.71
N ARG A 184 -16.89 -8.70 5.79
CA ARG A 184 -16.44 -9.82 6.62
C ARG A 184 -17.64 -10.53 7.25
N GLU A 185 -18.55 -9.79 7.88
CA GLU A 185 -19.77 -10.32 8.48
C GLU A 185 -20.63 -11.08 7.45
N LYS A 186 -20.90 -10.47 6.29
CA LYS A 186 -21.66 -11.14 5.20
C LYS A 186 -20.95 -12.39 4.67
N LEU A 187 -19.62 -12.39 4.61
CA LEU A 187 -18.86 -13.56 4.17
C LEU A 187 -18.90 -14.68 5.20
N ASP A 188 -18.83 -14.35 6.50
CA ASP A 188 -18.92 -15.30 7.60
C ASP A 188 -20.30 -15.97 7.63
N ASP A 189 -21.38 -15.20 7.48
CA ASP A 189 -22.74 -15.74 7.38
C ASP A 189 -22.93 -16.66 6.17
N ARG A 190 -22.44 -16.25 5.00
CA ARG A 190 -22.50 -17.06 3.78
C ARG A 190 -21.65 -18.33 3.92
N ALA A 191 -20.50 -18.26 4.60
CA ALA A 191 -19.67 -19.41 4.88
C ALA A 191 -20.40 -20.39 5.82
N LYS A 192 -20.96 -19.91 6.93
CA LYS A 192 -21.77 -20.70 7.87
C LYS A 192 -22.92 -21.41 7.16
N LYS A 193 -23.70 -20.69 6.34
CA LYS A 193 -24.81 -21.27 5.55
C LYS A 193 -24.34 -22.36 4.57
N ARG A 194 -23.23 -22.14 3.85
CA ARG A 194 -22.68 -23.13 2.90
C ARG A 194 -22.22 -24.40 3.62
N VAL A 195 -21.54 -24.24 4.76
CA VAL A 195 -21.08 -25.38 5.57
C VAL A 195 -22.27 -26.15 6.13
N ALA A 196 -23.25 -25.46 6.73
CA ALA A 196 -24.47 -26.09 7.26
C ALA A 196 -25.21 -26.91 6.19
N ALA A 197 -25.47 -26.32 5.01
CA ALA A 197 -26.14 -27.00 3.90
C ALA A 197 -25.33 -28.17 3.31
N TYR A 198 -24.00 -28.09 3.32
CA TYR A 198 -23.15 -29.22 2.92
C TYR A 198 -23.26 -30.37 3.92
N VAL A 199 -23.16 -30.06 5.21
CA VAL A 199 -23.21 -31.08 6.27
C VAL A 199 -24.58 -31.73 6.37
N GLU A 200 -25.67 -30.97 6.28
CA GLU A 200 -27.04 -31.50 6.25
C GLU A 200 -27.21 -32.55 5.14
N ARG A 201 -26.72 -32.26 3.93
CA ARG A 201 -26.72 -33.21 2.81
C ARG A 201 -25.85 -34.44 3.08
N LEU A 202 -24.79 -34.32 3.87
CA LEU A 202 -23.94 -35.44 4.25
C LEU A 202 -24.65 -36.34 5.27
N VAL A 203 -25.20 -35.77 6.34
CA VAL A 203 -25.98 -36.48 7.37
C VAL A 203 -27.16 -37.20 6.74
N LYS A 204 -27.92 -36.51 5.87
CA LYS A 204 -29.04 -37.12 5.13
C LYS A 204 -28.62 -38.36 4.32
N ARG A 205 -27.45 -38.32 3.67
CA ARG A 205 -26.91 -39.47 2.92
C ARG A 205 -26.49 -40.62 3.83
N MET A 206 -25.93 -40.33 5.00
CA MET A 206 -25.54 -41.35 5.97
C MET A 206 -26.75 -42.02 6.62
N ASN A 207 -27.77 -41.25 7.02
CA ASN A 207 -29.03 -41.80 7.54
C ASN A 207 -29.69 -42.72 6.50
N ALA A 208 -29.79 -42.26 5.24
CA ALA A 208 -30.32 -43.10 4.16
C ALA A 208 -29.48 -44.38 3.92
N ALA A 209 -28.19 -44.38 4.25
CA ALA A 209 -27.37 -45.60 4.20
C ALA A 209 -27.69 -46.53 5.38
N VAL A 210 -27.84 -46.01 6.60
CA VAL A 210 -28.26 -46.76 7.79
C VAL A 210 -29.65 -47.38 7.58
N ASP A 211 -30.61 -46.63 7.04
CA ASP A 211 -31.96 -47.13 6.76
C ASP A 211 -31.95 -48.30 5.78
N ARG A 212 -31.17 -48.20 4.69
CA ARG A 212 -31.00 -49.33 3.76
C ARG A 212 -30.37 -50.56 4.43
N LEU A 213 -29.48 -50.37 5.41
CA LEU A 213 -28.91 -51.49 6.17
C LEU A 213 -29.98 -52.14 7.07
N ARG A 214 -30.87 -51.36 7.69
CA ARG A 214 -32.03 -51.87 8.44
C ARG A 214 -32.96 -52.69 7.55
N ASP A 215 -33.36 -52.15 6.40
CA ASP A 215 -34.21 -52.86 5.42
C ASP A 215 -33.58 -54.18 4.96
N LEU A 216 -32.26 -54.18 4.71
CA LEU A 216 -31.53 -55.40 4.36
C LEU A 216 -31.53 -56.41 5.50
N MET A 217 -31.37 -55.95 6.75
CA MET A 217 -31.37 -56.81 7.91
C MET A 217 -32.74 -57.46 8.14
N GLU A 218 -33.84 -56.71 8.00
CA GLU A 218 -35.20 -57.26 8.06
C GLU A 218 -35.44 -58.37 7.03
N ARG A 219 -34.93 -58.18 5.81
CA ARG A 219 -35.00 -59.19 4.75
C ARG A 219 -34.16 -60.43 5.07
N VAL A 220 -33.01 -60.26 5.73
CA VAL A 220 -32.16 -61.37 6.17
C VAL A 220 -32.83 -62.14 7.30
N ASP A 221 -33.38 -61.45 8.31
CA ASP A 221 -34.14 -62.09 9.41
C ASP A 221 -35.34 -62.88 8.89
N SER A 222 -36.10 -62.33 7.93
CA SER A 222 -37.20 -63.04 7.28
C SER A 222 -36.73 -64.32 6.57
N ARG A 223 -35.53 -64.33 5.98
CA ARG A 223 -34.95 -65.52 5.35
C ARG A 223 -34.47 -66.53 6.39
N ILE A 224 -33.83 -66.10 7.46
CA ILE A 224 -33.42 -66.96 8.58
C ILE A 224 -34.66 -67.72 9.11
N ALA A 225 -35.75 -67.01 9.39
CA ALA A 225 -37.00 -67.61 9.86
C ALA A 225 -37.55 -68.68 8.90
N LYS A 226 -37.62 -68.37 7.59
CA LYS A 226 -38.09 -69.32 6.57
C LYS A 226 -37.22 -70.58 6.43
N PHE A 227 -35.92 -70.48 6.70
CA PHE A 227 -35.03 -71.64 6.67
C PHE A 227 -35.12 -72.46 7.96
N ALA A 228 -35.28 -71.80 9.11
CA ALA A 228 -35.56 -72.47 10.38
C ALA A 228 -36.85 -73.30 10.31
N GLU A 229 -37.93 -72.75 9.71
CA GLU A 229 -39.20 -73.45 9.48
C GLU A 229 -39.06 -74.71 8.61
N ARG A 230 -38.02 -74.77 7.75
CA ARG A 230 -37.71 -75.93 6.91
C ARG A 230 -36.79 -76.94 7.59
N GLY A 231 -36.42 -76.71 8.85
CA GLY A 231 -35.52 -77.59 9.60
C GLY A 231 -34.04 -77.41 9.26
N VAL A 232 -33.64 -76.33 8.58
CA VAL A 232 -32.22 -76.02 8.36
C VAL A 232 -31.63 -75.44 9.65
N ASP A 233 -30.45 -75.90 10.07
CA ASP A 233 -29.74 -75.33 11.23
C ASP A 233 -29.22 -73.93 10.91
N VAL A 234 -29.89 -72.92 11.46
CA VAL A 234 -29.56 -71.49 11.30
C VAL A 234 -28.90 -70.87 12.53
N SER A 235 -28.45 -71.67 13.50
CA SER A 235 -27.97 -71.19 14.80
C SER A 235 -26.82 -70.19 14.71
N GLU A 236 -25.87 -70.40 13.79
CA GLU A 236 -24.75 -69.47 13.60
C GLU A 236 -25.18 -68.16 12.91
N ALA A 237 -26.11 -68.24 11.96
CA ALA A 237 -26.67 -67.06 11.30
C ALA A 237 -27.45 -66.18 12.28
N GLU A 238 -28.17 -66.77 13.24
CA GLU A 238 -28.88 -66.03 14.30
C GLU A 238 -27.91 -65.28 15.22
N LYS A 239 -26.80 -65.91 15.63
CA LYS A 239 -25.77 -65.23 16.44
C LYS A 239 -25.17 -64.04 15.69
N LEU A 240 -24.78 -64.23 14.44
CA LEU A 240 -24.24 -63.16 13.60
C LEU A 240 -25.28 -62.06 13.33
N SER A 241 -26.58 -62.39 13.24
CA SER A 241 -27.67 -61.42 13.08
C SER A 241 -27.71 -60.44 14.27
N SER A 242 -27.51 -60.92 15.50
CA SER A 242 -27.37 -60.05 16.67
C SER A 242 -26.18 -59.09 16.53
N VAL A 243 -25.01 -59.59 16.11
CA VAL A 243 -23.81 -58.75 15.91
C VAL A 243 -24.03 -57.69 14.83
N ALA A 244 -24.72 -58.05 13.74
CA ALA A 244 -25.06 -57.12 12.67
C ALA A 244 -26.02 -56.01 13.15
N LYS A 245 -27.05 -56.36 13.95
CA LYS A 245 -27.97 -55.39 14.57
C LYS A 245 -27.24 -54.40 15.48
N ASP A 246 -26.33 -54.90 16.31
CA ASP A 246 -25.50 -54.04 17.16
C ASP A 246 -24.59 -53.12 16.34
N ALA A 247 -24.02 -53.61 15.23
CA ALA A 247 -23.23 -52.78 14.33
C ALA A 247 -24.06 -51.69 13.64
N ILE A 248 -25.30 -51.98 13.22
CA ILE A 248 -26.24 -50.98 12.68
C ILE A 248 -26.55 -49.91 13.74
N ASN A 249 -26.80 -50.31 14.99
CA ASN A 249 -27.05 -49.37 16.09
C ASN A 249 -25.84 -48.48 16.38
N ARG A 250 -24.62 -49.03 16.34
CA ARG A 250 -23.38 -48.25 16.45
C ARG A 250 -23.21 -47.25 15.29
N ALA A 251 -23.57 -47.66 14.07
CA ALA A 251 -23.55 -46.77 12.91
C ALA A 251 -24.54 -45.61 13.06
N ASP A 252 -25.76 -45.89 13.50
CA ASP A 252 -26.79 -44.87 13.78
C ASP A 252 -26.32 -43.86 14.83
N ALA A 253 -25.83 -44.36 15.97
CA ALA A 253 -25.28 -43.52 17.03
C ALA A 253 -24.11 -42.65 16.55
N ALA A 254 -23.19 -43.21 15.75
CA ALA A 254 -22.06 -42.46 15.20
C ALA A 254 -22.49 -41.33 14.23
N VAL A 255 -23.55 -41.56 13.43
CA VAL A 255 -24.11 -40.53 12.56
C VAL A 255 -24.81 -39.44 13.39
N ALA A 256 -25.54 -39.80 14.44
CA ALA A 256 -26.17 -38.86 15.36
C ALA A 256 -25.12 -37.98 16.08
N ASP A 257 -24.04 -38.59 16.57
CA ASP A 257 -22.88 -37.92 17.18
C ASP A 257 -22.22 -36.91 16.23
N ALA A 258 -22.00 -37.31 14.97
CA ALA A 258 -21.43 -36.43 13.95
C ALA A 258 -22.35 -35.25 13.64
N ALA A 259 -23.66 -35.49 13.58
CA ALA A 259 -24.66 -34.43 13.40
C ALA A 259 -24.69 -33.46 14.59
N GLN A 260 -24.61 -33.97 15.83
CA GLN A 260 -24.58 -33.13 17.03
C GLN A 260 -23.32 -32.25 17.07
N SER A 261 -22.15 -32.81 16.77
CA SER A 261 -20.88 -32.07 16.74
C SER A 261 -20.92 -30.86 15.79
N VAL A 262 -21.69 -30.96 14.70
CA VAL A 262 -21.86 -29.86 13.75
C VAL A 262 -22.82 -28.80 14.29
N ARG A 263 -23.91 -29.20 14.95
CA ARG A 263 -24.83 -28.25 15.60
C ARG A 263 -24.10 -27.44 16.66
N ASP A 264 -23.30 -28.11 17.49
CA ASP A 264 -22.51 -27.48 18.54
C ASP A 264 -21.49 -26.49 17.96
N ALA A 265 -20.80 -26.88 16.88
CA ALA A 265 -19.84 -26.00 16.20
C ALA A 265 -20.49 -24.80 15.52
N LEU A 266 -21.72 -24.93 15.00
CA LEU A 266 -22.47 -23.82 14.41
C LEU A 266 -23.06 -22.88 15.46
N ALA A 267 -23.29 -23.36 16.68
CA ALA A 267 -23.75 -22.57 17.82
C ALA A 267 -22.61 -21.82 18.52
N GLY A 268 -21.36 -22.29 18.39
CA GLY A 268 -20.18 -21.66 18.98
C GLY A 268 -19.61 -20.49 18.18
N ASP A 269 -18.75 -19.70 18.84
CA ASP A 269 -18.13 -18.49 18.26
C ASP A 269 -17.00 -18.80 17.26
N ASP A 270 -16.37 -19.97 17.37
CA ASP A 270 -15.28 -20.39 16.48
C ASP A 270 -15.50 -21.78 15.85
N PRO A 271 -16.26 -21.86 14.74
CA PRO A 271 -16.46 -23.09 13.99
C PRO A 271 -15.17 -23.67 13.39
N GLN A 272 -14.12 -22.86 13.22
CA GLN A 272 -12.87 -23.34 12.60
C GLN A 272 -12.10 -24.26 13.56
N SER A 273 -12.08 -23.92 14.85
CA SER A 273 -11.45 -24.76 15.88
C SER A 273 -12.04 -26.17 15.96
N GLN A 274 -13.33 -26.33 15.60
CA GLN A 274 -14.04 -27.62 15.70
C GLN A 274 -13.96 -28.48 14.43
N ARG A 275 -13.32 -27.98 13.37
CA ARG A 275 -13.32 -28.64 12.05
C ARG A 275 -12.73 -30.05 12.10
N ASP A 276 -11.64 -30.24 12.83
CA ASP A 276 -10.96 -31.54 12.91
C ASP A 276 -11.78 -32.55 13.71
N THR A 277 -12.44 -32.10 14.78
CA THR A 277 -13.40 -32.88 15.55
C THR A 277 -14.58 -33.33 14.69
N ILE A 278 -15.17 -32.42 13.90
CA ILE A 278 -16.27 -32.75 12.97
C ILE A 278 -15.81 -33.80 11.96
N ASN A 279 -14.63 -33.60 11.34
CA ASN A 279 -14.10 -34.52 10.33
C ASN A 279 -13.81 -35.91 10.91
N SER A 280 -13.26 -35.98 12.13
CA SER A 280 -13.00 -37.27 12.79
C SER A 280 -14.29 -38.01 13.09
N LYS A 281 -15.34 -37.33 13.57
CA LYS A 281 -16.67 -37.90 13.79
C LYS A 281 -17.32 -38.42 12.49
N PHE A 282 -17.25 -37.67 11.39
CA PHE A 282 -17.74 -38.16 10.09
C PHE A 282 -16.97 -39.36 9.56
N ARG A 283 -15.65 -39.44 9.81
CA ARG A 283 -14.84 -40.63 9.48
C ARG A 283 -15.28 -41.83 10.32
N ALA A 284 -15.46 -41.64 11.62
CA ALA A 284 -15.95 -42.69 12.51
C ALA A 284 -17.34 -43.22 12.08
N ALA A 285 -18.28 -42.32 11.76
CA ALA A 285 -19.59 -42.70 11.23
C ALA A 285 -19.49 -43.51 9.93
N LYS A 286 -18.61 -43.08 9.01
CA LYS A 286 -18.37 -43.81 7.75
C LYS A 286 -17.82 -45.22 7.99
N GLU A 287 -16.85 -45.38 8.90
CA GLU A 287 -16.30 -46.70 9.21
C GLU A 287 -17.34 -47.59 9.92
N ALA A 288 -18.13 -47.05 10.84
CA ALA A 288 -19.21 -47.79 11.48
C ALA A 288 -20.26 -48.31 10.47
N ILE A 289 -20.63 -47.52 9.45
CA ILE A 289 -21.52 -47.96 8.36
C ILE A 289 -20.89 -49.12 7.56
N LYS A 290 -19.58 -49.10 7.32
CA LYS A 290 -18.89 -50.20 6.62
C LYS A 290 -18.83 -51.46 7.47
N GLU A 291 -18.57 -51.34 8.77
CA GLU A 291 -18.60 -52.45 9.72
C GLU A 291 -19.98 -53.11 9.75
N ALA A 292 -21.05 -52.31 9.84
CA ALA A 292 -22.43 -52.81 9.79
C ALA A 292 -22.72 -53.56 8.49
N ARG A 293 -22.27 -53.03 7.34
CA ARG A 293 -22.41 -53.72 6.06
C ARG A 293 -21.63 -55.05 6.03
N ALA A 294 -20.41 -55.08 6.56
CA ALA A 294 -19.60 -56.29 6.61
C ALA A 294 -20.27 -57.37 7.47
N ALA A 295 -20.79 -56.99 8.65
CA ALA A 295 -21.52 -57.89 9.53
C ALA A 295 -22.75 -58.51 8.83
N ILE A 296 -23.55 -57.73 8.10
CA ILE A 296 -24.68 -58.28 7.31
C ILE A 296 -24.20 -59.30 6.26
N VAL A 297 -23.07 -59.02 5.59
CA VAL A 297 -22.50 -59.97 4.60
C VAL A 297 -22.10 -61.28 5.28
N ASP A 298 -21.56 -61.23 6.49
CA ASP A 298 -21.17 -62.43 7.24
C ASP A 298 -22.40 -63.25 7.66
N VAL A 299 -23.51 -62.60 8.06
CA VAL A 299 -24.81 -63.29 8.29
C VAL A 299 -25.27 -64.01 7.02
N VAL A 300 -25.22 -63.34 5.87
CA VAL A 300 -25.64 -63.94 4.59
C VAL A 300 -24.77 -65.12 4.20
N ARG A 301 -23.45 -65.05 4.46
CA ARG A 301 -22.52 -66.15 4.20
C ARG A 301 -22.80 -67.36 5.10
N ALA A 302 -23.00 -67.12 6.39
CA ALA A 302 -23.34 -68.18 7.34
C ALA A 302 -24.68 -68.85 6.97
N LEU A 303 -25.70 -68.06 6.65
CA LEU A 303 -26.99 -68.57 6.20
C LEU A 303 -26.86 -69.40 4.92
N LYS A 304 -26.03 -68.97 3.96
CA LYS A 304 -25.78 -69.75 2.74
C LYS A 304 -25.12 -71.09 3.05
N ALA A 305 -24.09 -71.10 3.91
CA ALA A 305 -23.41 -72.33 4.30
C ALA A 305 -24.37 -73.32 4.99
N SER A 306 -25.26 -72.84 5.86
CA SER A 306 -26.31 -73.66 6.47
C SER A 306 -27.25 -74.31 5.44
N VAL A 307 -27.66 -73.56 4.42
CA VAL A 307 -28.55 -74.05 3.35
C VAL A 307 -27.87 -75.10 2.47
N ASP A 308 -26.61 -74.85 2.09
CA ASP A 308 -25.84 -75.77 1.25
C ASP A 308 -25.64 -77.12 1.99
N ASN A 309 -25.28 -77.09 3.28
CA ASN A 309 -25.13 -78.30 4.10
C ASN A 309 -26.45 -79.07 4.31
N GLY A 310 -27.57 -78.35 4.48
CA GLY A 310 -28.88 -78.99 4.66
C GLY A 310 -29.38 -79.73 3.41
N ASN A 311 -28.99 -79.28 2.21
CA ASN A 311 -29.41 -79.89 0.96
C ASN A 311 -28.65 -81.18 0.63
N GLU A 312 -27.36 -81.26 1.01
CA GLU A 312 -26.55 -82.47 0.85
C GLU A 312 -27.07 -83.64 1.70
N GLY A 313 -27.59 -83.37 2.91
CA GLY A 313 -28.16 -84.38 3.78
C GLY A 313 -29.44 -85.03 3.26
N ASN A 314 -30.30 -84.28 2.56
CA ASN A 314 -31.55 -84.80 1.99
C ASN A 314 -31.36 -85.55 0.66
N SER A 315 -30.30 -85.26 -0.11
CA SER A 315 -30.09 -85.94 -1.41
C SER A 315 -29.67 -87.41 -1.26
N ALA A 316 -29.18 -87.84 -0.09
CA ALA A 316 -28.69 -89.21 0.12
C ALA A 316 -29.79 -90.22 0.49
N THR A 317 -31.00 -89.77 0.82
CA THR A 317 -32.08 -90.64 1.32
C THR A 317 -33.10 -91.07 0.26
N ASP A 318 -33.20 -90.36 -0.87
CA ASP A 318 -34.13 -90.68 -1.97
C ASP A 318 -33.58 -91.70 -3.00
N SER A 319 -32.30 -92.08 -2.93
CA SER A 319 -31.70 -93.02 -3.91
C SER A 319 -31.80 -94.50 -3.52
N ALA A 320 -32.59 -94.86 -2.51
CA ALA A 320 -32.63 -96.23 -1.95
C ALA A 320 -33.97 -96.97 -2.14
N THR A 321 -34.94 -96.43 -2.90
CA THR A 321 -36.32 -96.97 -2.91
C THR A 321 -36.86 -97.42 -4.27
N ASP A 322 -36.02 -97.62 -5.30
CA ASP A 322 -36.49 -98.06 -6.63
C ASP A 322 -35.71 -99.29 -7.13
N SER A 323 -35.71 -100.36 -6.33
CA SER A 323 -35.16 -101.67 -6.72
C SER A 323 -36.00 -102.80 -6.11
N ASP A 324 -37.25 -102.94 -6.56
CA ASP A 324 -38.03 -104.19 -6.47
C ASP A 324 -39.15 -104.22 -7.53
#